data_AF-A0A2Z5UIK8-F1
#
_entry.id   AF-A0A2Z5UIK8-F1
#
_cell.length_a   1.000
_cell.length_b   1.000
_cell.length_c   1.000
_cell.angle_alpha   90.00
_cell.angle_beta   90.00
_cell.angle_gamma   90.00
#
_symmetry.space_group_name_H-M   'P 1'
#
loop_
_entity.id
_entity.type
_entity.pdbx_description
1 polymer ?
#
loop_
_entity_poly.entity_id
_entity_poly.type
_entity_poly.pdbx_seq_one_letter_code
_entity_poly.pdbx_strand_id
1 'polypeptide(L)'
;MWPGSVIELDDWSEFASELRGALAAIGHDGLVLIRNFMLATCDVDDEMRPTGETDRLAQVLRTGTDRDGKSSMWNAPGHDFEHDLTPSGKTPADIIYAYVAELTETEYRVHYLPEGEPEEWDLTDQLTEFEGVLVYDAAKLDRVAKNEHWFRGDPRDALLAVFKLREEV
;
A
#
# COMPACT_ATOMS: atom_id res chain seq x y z
N MET A 1 -6.01 -4.90 -17.78
CA MET A 1 -7.17 -4.83 -16.86
C MET A 1 -6.71 -5.52 -15.60
N TRP A 2 -6.74 -4.84 -14.45
CA TRP A 2 -6.28 -5.40 -13.18
C TRP A 2 -7.17 -6.60 -12.82
N PRO A 3 -6.59 -7.79 -12.53
CA PRO A 3 -7.35 -8.98 -12.18
C PRO A 3 -7.63 -9.09 -10.66
N GLY A 4 -7.04 -8.23 -9.83
CA GLY A 4 -7.17 -8.33 -8.38
C GLY A 4 -8.56 -7.92 -7.90
N SER A 5 -8.91 -8.42 -6.72
CA SER A 5 -10.23 -8.24 -6.11
C SER A 5 -10.14 -7.26 -4.94
N VAL A 6 -11.22 -6.51 -4.72
CA VAL A 6 -11.49 -5.90 -3.42
C VAL A 6 -12.03 -7.00 -2.53
N ILE A 7 -11.36 -7.24 -1.41
CA ILE A 7 -11.72 -8.25 -0.41
C ILE A 7 -12.30 -7.50 0.78
N GLU A 8 -13.55 -7.81 1.10
CA GLU A 8 -14.28 -7.21 2.20
C GLU A 8 -14.18 -8.11 3.44
N LEU A 9 -13.70 -7.56 4.54
CA LEU A 9 -13.56 -8.22 5.82
C LEU A 9 -14.71 -7.83 6.75
N ASP A 10 -15.10 -8.73 7.65
CA ASP A 10 -16.03 -8.37 8.72
C ASP A 10 -15.27 -7.69 9.89
N ASP A 11 -13.99 -8.04 10.09
CA ASP A 11 -13.10 -7.44 11.10
C ASP A 11 -11.62 -7.46 10.64
N TRP A 12 -10.82 -6.49 11.10
CA TRP A 12 -9.41 -6.41 10.72
C TRP A 12 -8.58 -7.62 11.18
N SER A 13 -8.98 -8.31 12.25
CA SER A 13 -8.33 -9.53 12.71
C SER A 13 -8.38 -10.69 11.70
N GLU A 14 -9.28 -10.63 10.70
CA GLU A 14 -9.38 -11.60 9.61
C GLU A 14 -8.31 -11.39 8.52
N PHE A 15 -7.67 -10.22 8.49
CA PHE A 15 -6.77 -9.82 7.41
C PHE A 15 -5.66 -10.83 7.16
N ALA A 16 -4.98 -11.31 8.20
CA ALA A 16 -3.86 -12.24 8.03
C ALA A 16 -4.29 -13.57 7.38
N SER A 17 -5.44 -14.11 7.79
CA SER A 17 -5.98 -15.35 7.20
C SER A 17 -6.45 -15.14 5.75
N GLU A 18 -7.15 -14.04 5.48
CA GLU A 18 -7.70 -13.75 4.15
C GLU A 18 -6.60 -13.37 3.15
N LEU A 19 -5.56 -12.65 3.60
CA LEU A 19 -4.37 -12.36 2.81
C LEU A 19 -3.74 -13.62 2.24
N ARG A 20 -3.54 -14.62 3.09
CA ARG A 20 -2.97 -15.90 2.66
C ARG A 20 -3.86 -16.60 1.63
N GLY A 21 -5.17 -16.68 1.91
CA GLY A 21 -6.14 -17.31 1.02
C GLY A 21 -6.14 -16.65 -0.36
N ALA A 22 -6.16 -15.32 -0.39
CA ALA A 22 -6.15 -14.52 -1.61
C ALA A 22 -4.88 -14.73 -2.44
N LEU A 23 -3.71 -14.73 -1.80
CA LEU A 23 -2.43 -14.89 -2.51
C LEU A 23 -2.21 -16.32 -3.01
N ALA A 24 -2.64 -17.31 -2.23
CA ALA A 24 -2.65 -18.70 -2.68
C ALA A 24 -3.57 -18.93 -3.90
N ALA A 25 -4.73 -18.27 -3.94
CA ALA A 25 -5.69 -18.38 -5.05
C ALA A 25 -5.14 -17.88 -6.38
N ILE A 26 -4.22 -16.91 -6.35
CA ILE A 26 -3.54 -16.39 -7.55
C ILE A 26 -2.16 -17.02 -7.78
N GLY A 27 -1.75 -17.96 -6.93
CA GLY A 27 -0.46 -18.67 -7.03
C GLY A 27 0.76 -17.79 -6.75
N HIS A 28 0.63 -16.77 -5.91
CA HIS A 28 1.76 -15.92 -5.49
C HIS A 28 2.49 -16.54 -4.30
N ASP A 29 3.79 -16.74 -4.41
CA ASP A 29 4.66 -17.38 -3.42
C ASP A 29 5.84 -16.50 -2.95
N GLY A 30 5.88 -15.25 -3.41
CA GLY A 30 6.95 -14.29 -3.10
C GLY A 30 6.60 -13.32 -1.97
N LEU A 31 7.57 -12.45 -1.64
CA LEU A 31 7.35 -11.32 -0.74
C LEU A 31 6.28 -10.38 -1.30
N VAL A 32 5.59 -9.70 -0.38
CA VAL A 32 4.61 -8.67 -0.70
C VAL A 32 4.98 -7.34 -0.05
N LEU A 33 4.42 -6.25 -0.58
CA LEU A 33 4.42 -4.94 0.06
C LEU A 33 3.01 -4.63 0.56
N ILE A 34 2.88 -4.26 1.82
CA ILE A 34 1.62 -3.94 2.48
C ILE A 34 1.62 -2.46 2.86
N ARG A 35 0.54 -1.76 2.49
CA ARG A 35 0.34 -0.33 2.82
C ARG A 35 -1.10 -0.08 3.23
N ASN A 36 -1.27 0.64 4.34
CA ASN A 36 -2.57 1.15 4.75
C ASN A 36 -2.84 2.49 4.06
N PHE A 37 -4.10 2.76 3.73
CA PHE A 37 -4.51 4.03 3.12
C PHE A 37 -5.92 4.42 3.59
N MET A 38 -6.24 5.70 3.54
CA MET A 38 -7.61 6.17 3.77
C MET A 38 -8.46 5.87 2.53
N LEU A 39 -9.66 5.29 2.70
CA LEU A 39 -10.59 5.00 1.61
C LEU A 39 -11.08 6.28 0.92
N ALA A 40 -11.23 7.36 1.69
CA ALA A 40 -11.53 8.70 1.20
C ALA A 40 -10.70 9.75 1.95
N THR A 41 -10.27 10.80 1.26
CA THR A 41 -9.55 11.94 1.86
C THR A 41 -10.22 13.26 1.53
N CYS A 42 -10.05 14.26 2.40
CA CYS A 42 -10.38 15.65 2.05
C CYS A 42 -9.09 16.34 1.61
N ASP A 43 -8.93 16.47 0.29
CA ASP A 43 -7.75 17.10 -0.28
C ASP A 43 -7.81 18.63 -0.11
N VAL A 44 -6.65 19.28 -0.14
CA VAL A 44 -6.55 20.73 -0.04
C VAL A 44 -5.78 21.32 -1.24
N ASP A 45 -6.13 22.54 -1.62
CA ASP A 45 -5.42 23.31 -2.64
C ASP A 45 -4.10 23.89 -2.10
N ASP A 46 -3.36 24.61 -2.95
CA ASP A 46 -2.11 25.29 -2.58
C ASP A 46 -2.30 26.35 -1.48
N GLU A 47 -3.55 26.79 -1.23
CA GLU A 47 -3.94 27.74 -0.16
C GLU A 47 -4.50 27.02 1.08
N MET A 48 -4.34 25.69 1.18
CA MET A 48 -4.85 24.84 2.26
C MET A 48 -6.39 24.83 2.40
N ARG A 49 -7.11 25.11 1.31
CA ARG A 49 -8.58 25.07 1.28
C ARG A 49 -9.08 23.71 0.79
N PRO A 50 -10.12 23.13 1.41
CA PRO A 50 -10.70 21.86 0.95
C PRO A 50 -11.09 21.91 -0.52
N THR A 51 -10.58 20.98 -1.31
CA THR A 51 -10.96 20.81 -2.73
C THR A 51 -12.11 19.82 -2.90
N GLY A 52 -12.57 19.20 -1.80
CA GLY A 52 -13.62 18.20 -1.78
C GLY A 52 -13.12 16.84 -1.33
N GLU A 53 -14.06 15.92 -1.16
CA GLU A 53 -13.75 14.53 -0.88
C GLU A 53 -13.18 13.84 -2.13
N THR A 54 -12.10 13.09 -1.92
CA THR A 54 -11.43 12.32 -2.95
C THR A 54 -11.59 10.84 -2.61
N ASP A 55 -12.32 10.12 -3.47
CA ASP A 55 -12.47 8.68 -3.39
C ASP A 55 -11.15 8.00 -3.79
N ARG A 56 -10.39 7.59 -2.78
CA ARG A 56 -9.08 6.95 -2.96
C ARG A 56 -9.21 5.50 -3.38
N LEU A 57 -10.28 4.81 -2.98
CA LEU A 57 -10.54 3.46 -3.46
C LEU A 57 -10.75 3.47 -4.99
N ALA A 58 -11.61 4.33 -5.51
CA ALA A 58 -11.82 4.45 -6.96
C ALA A 58 -10.54 4.84 -7.71
N GLN A 59 -9.66 5.63 -7.08
CA GLN A 59 -8.35 5.94 -7.63
C GLN A 59 -7.46 4.69 -7.70
N VAL A 60 -7.29 3.96 -6.60
CA VAL A 60 -6.53 2.70 -6.54
C VAL A 60 -7.01 1.73 -7.61
N LEU A 61 -8.33 1.55 -7.75
CA LEU A 61 -8.90 0.65 -8.75
C LEU A 61 -8.58 1.08 -10.19
N ARG A 62 -8.40 2.38 -10.43
CA ARG A 62 -8.08 2.94 -11.75
C ARG A 62 -6.59 2.93 -12.05
N THR A 63 -5.73 3.22 -11.07
CA THR A 63 -4.31 3.52 -11.26
C THR A 63 -3.35 2.56 -10.55
N GLY A 64 -3.86 1.72 -9.65
CA GLY A 64 -3.07 0.82 -8.82
C GLY A 64 -2.36 1.50 -7.65
N THR A 65 -2.70 2.75 -7.31
CA THR A 65 -2.08 3.49 -6.20
C THR A 65 -3.03 4.53 -5.61
N ASP A 66 -2.94 4.76 -4.30
CA ASP A 66 -3.71 5.76 -3.56
C ASP A 66 -3.18 7.19 -3.79
N ARG A 67 -2.10 7.33 -4.57
CA ARG A 67 -1.46 8.61 -4.90
C ARG A 67 -1.67 9.02 -6.35
N ASP A 68 -1.80 10.32 -6.57
CA ASP A 68 -1.80 10.91 -7.91
C ASP A 68 -0.51 11.70 -8.18
N GLY A 69 -0.33 12.13 -9.43
CA GLY A 69 0.86 12.90 -9.82
C GLY A 69 0.97 14.29 -9.16
N LYS A 70 -0.06 14.76 -8.46
CA LYS A 70 -0.08 16.07 -7.78
C LYS A 70 0.08 15.96 -6.27
N SER A 71 0.05 14.75 -5.73
CA SER A 71 0.18 14.49 -4.29
C SER A 71 1.52 14.98 -3.77
N SER A 72 1.58 15.58 -2.58
CA SER A 72 2.85 16.05 -2.02
C SER A 72 3.77 14.89 -1.68
N MET A 73 5.04 14.90 -2.12
CA MET A 73 6.03 13.91 -1.67
C MET A 73 6.18 13.95 -0.14
N TRP A 74 6.40 12.79 0.48
CA TRP A 74 6.65 12.69 1.91
C TRP A 74 8.12 12.36 2.09
N ASN A 75 8.84 13.23 2.79
CA ASN A 75 10.25 13.00 3.11
C ASN A 75 10.37 12.89 4.64
N ALA A 76 10.36 11.67 5.17
CA ALA A 76 10.71 11.38 6.55
C ALA A 76 12.23 11.22 6.67
N PRO A 77 12.93 12.14 7.37
CA PRO A 77 14.39 12.11 7.47
C PRO A 77 14.92 10.77 7.98
N GLY A 78 15.87 10.18 7.25
CA GLY A 78 16.47 8.89 7.59
C GLY A 78 15.63 7.65 7.24
N HIS A 79 14.44 7.83 6.68
CA HIS A 79 13.53 6.75 6.27
C HIS A 79 13.28 6.76 4.77
N ASP A 80 12.96 7.93 4.23
CA ASP A 80 12.57 8.14 2.84
C ASP A 80 13.75 8.67 1.99
N PHE A 81 13.63 8.56 0.66
CA PHE A 81 14.59 9.15 -0.26
C PHE A 81 14.31 10.66 -0.39
N GLU A 82 15.34 11.50 -0.23
CA GLU A 82 15.15 12.96 -0.29
C GLU A 82 14.96 13.45 -1.74
N HIS A 83 13.71 13.56 -2.17
CA HIS A 83 13.34 13.96 -3.54
C HIS A 83 13.74 15.39 -3.92
N ASP A 84 13.85 16.29 -2.94
CA ASP A 84 14.12 17.71 -3.19
C ASP A 84 15.62 18.01 -3.37
N LEU A 85 16.51 17.23 -2.76
CA LEU A 85 17.95 17.46 -2.89
C LEU A 85 18.52 16.90 -4.19
N THR A 86 17.92 15.82 -4.69
CA THR A 86 18.32 15.19 -5.96
C THR A 86 17.05 14.82 -6.74
N PRO A 87 16.77 15.50 -7.88
CA PRO A 87 15.60 15.18 -8.69
C PRO A 87 15.57 13.70 -9.08
N SER A 88 14.60 12.95 -8.56
CA SER A 88 14.47 11.50 -8.80
C SER A 88 13.90 11.18 -10.19
N GLY A 89 13.24 12.14 -10.82
CA GLY A 89 12.46 11.92 -12.04
C GLY A 89 11.20 11.08 -11.84
N LYS A 90 10.84 10.79 -10.58
CA LYS A 90 9.64 10.04 -10.20
C LYS A 90 8.54 11.00 -9.75
N THR A 91 7.31 10.72 -10.15
CA THR A 91 6.12 11.41 -9.65
C THR A 91 5.60 10.71 -8.39
N PRO A 92 4.75 11.38 -7.59
CA PRO A 92 4.21 10.78 -6.37
C PRO A 92 3.40 9.49 -6.62
N ALA A 93 2.82 9.36 -7.81
CA ALA A 93 2.10 8.14 -8.24
C ALA A 93 3.04 6.97 -8.58
N ASP A 94 4.33 7.23 -8.81
CA ASP A 94 5.34 6.20 -9.11
C ASP A 94 6.00 5.62 -7.84
N ILE A 95 5.61 6.13 -6.67
CA ILE A 95 6.27 5.87 -5.38
C ILE A 95 5.22 5.33 -4.40
N ILE A 96 5.61 4.32 -3.63
CA ILE A 96 4.81 3.78 -2.55
C ILE A 96 5.64 3.68 -1.27
N TYR A 97 5.05 4.11 -0.16
CA TYR A 97 5.60 3.86 1.18
C TYR A 97 4.87 2.68 1.78
N ALA A 98 5.58 1.58 2.00
CA ALA A 98 4.99 0.29 2.33
C ALA A 98 5.97 -0.58 3.13
N TYR A 99 5.42 -1.57 3.83
CA TYR A 99 6.15 -2.57 4.58
C TYR A 99 6.32 -3.84 3.76
N VAL A 100 7.55 -4.35 3.68
CA VAL A 100 7.80 -5.66 3.06
C VAL A 100 7.33 -6.74 4.03
N ALA A 101 6.56 -7.70 3.56
CA ALA A 101 6.11 -8.83 4.36
C ALA A 101 6.39 -10.17 3.66
N GLU A 102 6.79 -11.15 4.47
CA GLU A 102 6.87 -12.57 4.13
C GLU A 102 5.61 -13.27 4.64
N LEU A 103 5.05 -14.18 3.86
CA LEU A 103 3.95 -15.04 4.28
C LEU A 103 4.51 -16.36 4.79
N THR A 104 4.04 -16.78 5.95
CA THR A 104 4.33 -18.09 6.52
C THR A 104 3.12 -19.02 6.40
N GLU A 105 3.22 -20.22 6.97
CA GLU A 105 2.10 -21.15 7.01
C GLU A 105 0.92 -20.66 7.87
N THR A 106 1.10 -19.67 8.74
CA THR A 106 0.05 -19.25 9.70
C THR A 106 -0.17 -17.75 9.79
N GLU A 107 0.73 -16.93 9.26
CA GLU A 107 0.78 -15.47 9.49
C GLU A 107 1.57 -14.77 8.38
N TYR A 108 1.68 -13.45 8.47
CA TYR A 108 2.70 -12.68 7.76
C TYR A 108 3.70 -12.09 8.76
N ARG A 109 4.93 -11.83 8.31
CA ARG A 109 5.98 -11.20 9.10
C ARG A 109 6.59 -10.04 8.35
N VAL A 110 6.86 -8.95 9.04
CA VAL A 110 7.26 -7.67 8.44
C VAL A 110 8.77 -7.49 8.51
N HIS A 111 9.39 -7.11 7.39
CA HIS A 111 10.81 -6.74 7.36
C HIS A 111 10.95 -5.23 7.57
N TYR A 112 11.33 -4.81 8.77
CA TYR A 112 11.56 -3.40 9.09
C TYR A 112 12.87 -2.85 8.47
N LEU A 113 13.88 -3.71 8.31
CA LEU A 113 15.16 -3.40 7.65
C LEU A 113 15.41 -4.38 6.50
N PRO A 114 16.11 -3.98 5.42
CA PRO A 114 16.38 -4.87 4.28
C PRO A 114 17.14 -6.14 4.63
N GLU A 115 18.01 -6.07 5.62
CA GLU A 115 18.84 -7.17 6.11
C GLU A 115 18.47 -7.59 7.53
N GLY A 116 17.34 -7.10 8.06
CA GLY A 116 16.85 -7.44 9.39
C GLY A 116 16.05 -8.73 9.38
N GLU A 117 16.03 -9.40 10.54
CA GLU A 117 15.08 -10.49 10.80
C GLU A 117 13.64 -9.95 10.69
N PRO A 118 12.72 -10.71 10.07
CA PRO A 118 11.32 -10.31 10.02
C PRO A 118 10.70 -10.35 11.43
N GLU A 119 9.82 -9.40 11.71
CA GLU A 119 9.14 -9.23 12.99
C GLU A 119 7.65 -9.54 12.85
N GLU A 120 7.06 -10.15 13.89
CA GLU A 120 5.61 -10.28 14.00
C GLU A 120 5.03 -8.90 14.37
N TRP A 121 4.50 -8.20 13.37
CA TRP A 121 3.86 -6.91 13.55
C TRP A 121 2.52 -6.92 12.81
N ASP A 122 1.44 -6.76 13.57
CA ASP A 122 0.12 -6.50 13.02
C ASP A 122 0.03 -5.08 12.44
N LEU A 123 0.07 -5.00 11.11
CA LEU A 123 -0.11 -3.77 10.33
C LEU A 123 -1.56 -3.28 10.33
N THR A 124 -2.51 -4.05 10.86
CA THR A 124 -3.92 -3.67 10.95
C THR A 124 -4.35 -3.20 12.34
N ASP A 125 -3.44 -3.23 13.31
CA ASP A 125 -3.70 -2.66 14.65
C ASP A 125 -4.09 -1.19 14.52
N GLN A 126 -5.20 -0.82 15.16
CA GLN A 126 -5.79 0.53 15.18
C GLN A 126 -6.38 1.03 13.85
N LEU A 127 -6.47 0.18 12.81
CA LEU A 127 -7.26 0.54 11.64
C LEU A 127 -8.75 0.60 11.98
N THR A 128 -9.45 1.55 11.38
CA THR A 128 -10.90 1.75 11.51
C THR A 128 -11.61 1.38 10.20
N GLU A 129 -12.90 1.62 10.11
CA GLU A 129 -13.71 1.44 8.90
C GLU A 129 -13.36 2.42 7.77
N PHE A 130 -12.61 3.48 8.05
CA PHE A 130 -12.23 4.49 7.07
C PHE A 130 -10.94 4.17 6.31
N GLU A 131 -10.22 3.14 6.74
CA GLU A 131 -8.99 2.68 6.12
C GLU A 131 -9.19 1.44 5.24
N GLY A 132 -8.24 1.24 4.33
CA GLY A 132 -8.06 0.02 3.57
C GLY A 132 -6.59 -0.41 3.58
N VAL A 133 -6.33 -1.61 3.07
CA VAL A 133 -4.97 -2.15 2.92
C VAL A 133 -4.72 -2.53 1.47
N LEU A 134 -3.60 -2.05 0.92
CA LEU A 134 -3.11 -2.38 -0.42
C LEU A 134 -2.00 -3.40 -0.31
N VAL A 135 -2.07 -4.44 -1.14
CA VAL A 135 -1.07 -5.51 -1.21
C VAL A 135 -0.47 -5.57 -2.60
N TYR A 136 0.85 -5.47 -2.70
CA TYR A 136 1.59 -5.47 -3.96
C TYR A 136 2.59 -6.62 -4.04
N ASP A 137 2.87 -7.07 -5.27
CA ASP A 137 3.98 -7.97 -5.58
C ASP A 137 5.30 -7.23 -5.44
N ALA A 138 6.09 -7.58 -4.43
CA ALA A 138 7.37 -6.93 -4.15
C ALA A 138 8.37 -7.06 -5.31
N ALA A 139 8.27 -8.09 -6.15
CA ALA A 139 9.15 -8.28 -7.31
C ALA A 139 8.92 -7.26 -8.42
N LYS A 140 7.83 -6.47 -8.36
CA LYS A 140 7.51 -5.41 -9.34
C LYS A 140 7.87 -4.01 -8.86
N LEU A 141 8.53 -3.91 -7.71
CA LEU A 141 9.00 -2.64 -7.16
C LEU A 141 10.51 -2.69 -6.86
N ASP A 142 11.14 -1.52 -6.93
CA ASP A 142 12.52 -1.31 -6.50
C ASP A 142 12.52 -0.58 -5.16
N ARG A 143 13.15 -1.19 -4.15
CA ARG A 143 13.37 -0.52 -2.88
C ARG A 143 14.46 0.53 -3.03
N VAL A 144 14.17 1.77 -2.67
CA VAL A 144 15.13 2.89 -2.74
C VAL A 144 15.52 3.43 -1.37
N ALA A 145 14.64 3.29 -0.39
CA ALA A 145 14.89 3.67 0.99
C ALA A 145 14.27 2.63 1.94
N LYS A 146 14.16 2.95 3.22
CA LYS A 146 13.75 1.97 4.22
C LYS A 146 12.30 1.54 4.02
N ASN A 147 11.40 2.47 3.80
CA ASN A 147 9.95 2.27 3.60
C ASN A 147 9.51 2.69 2.19
N GLU A 148 10.40 3.29 1.40
CA GLU A 148 10.07 3.79 0.06
C GLU A 148 10.46 2.81 -1.05
N HIS A 149 9.50 2.57 -1.94
CA HIS A 149 9.62 1.70 -3.09
C HIS A 149 9.09 2.39 -4.34
N TRP A 150 9.73 2.13 -5.48
CA TRP A 150 9.32 2.68 -6.77
C TRP A 150 8.75 1.58 -7.66
N PHE A 151 7.62 1.84 -8.31
CA PHE A 151 7.10 0.90 -9.29
C PHE A 151 8.04 0.80 -10.50
N ARG A 152 8.31 -0.44 -10.94
CA ARG A 152 9.09 -0.72 -12.17
C ARG A 152 8.30 -0.42 -13.45
N GLY A 153 6.97 -0.37 -13.35
CA GLY A 153 6.02 -0.18 -14.44
C GLY A 153 4.69 0.37 -13.94
N ASP A 154 3.59 -0.02 -14.59
CA ASP A 154 2.24 0.38 -14.18
C ASP A 154 1.92 -0.18 -12.78
N PRO A 155 1.55 0.66 -11.79
CA PRO A 155 1.25 0.18 -10.43
C PRO A 155 0.15 -0.88 -10.38
N ARG A 156 -0.78 -0.90 -11.35
CA ARG A 156 -1.82 -1.94 -11.43
C ARG A 156 -1.27 -3.32 -11.68
N ASP A 157 -0.12 -3.42 -12.34
CA ASP A 157 0.52 -4.71 -12.58
C ASP A 157 1.12 -5.25 -11.28
N ALA A 158 1.49 -4.37 -10.34
CA ALA A 158 2.01 -4.74 -9.02
C ALA A 158 0.89 -5.02 -8.01
N LEU A 159 -0.27 -4.38 -8.11
CA LEU A 159 -1.37 -4.54 -7.16
C LEU A 159 -1.93 -5.97 -7.22
N LEU A 160 -1.93 -6.68 -6.09
CA LEU A 160 -2.44 -8.05 -5.96
C LEU A 160 -3.84 -8.08 -5.37
N ALA A 161 -4.06 -7.28 -4.31
CA ALA A 161 -5.33 -7.24 -3.60
C ALA A 161 -5.54 -5.89 -2.91
N VAL A 162 -6.80 -5.57 -2.66
CA VAL A 162 -7.24 -4.43 -1.83
C VAL A 162 -8.15 -4.99 -0.75
N PHE A 163 -7.89 -4.67 0.51
CA PHE A 163 -8.73 -5.06 1.64
C PHE A 163 -9.43 -3.83 2.22
N LYS A 164 -10.69 -3.98 2.63
CA LYS A 164 -11.45 -3.00 3.42
C LYS A 164 -12.42 -3.73 4.34
N LEU A 165 -12.92 -3.06 5.38
CA LEU A 165 -14.07 -3.57 6.11
C LEU A 165 -15.34 -3.47 5.25
N ARG A 166 -16.27 -4.41 5.42
CA ARG A 166 -17.59 -4.36 4.81
C ARG A 166 -18.38 -3.17 5.36
N GLU A 167 -19.14 -2.50 4.50
CA GLU A 167 -20.05 -1.44 4.96
C GLU A 167 -21.21 -2.06 5.75
N GLU A 168 -21.45 -1.56 6.96
CA GLU A 168 -22.68 -1.86 7.69
C GLU A 168 -23.88 -1.27 6.91
N VAL A 169 -24.87 -2.11 6.59
CA VAL A 169 -26.07 -1.75 5.81
C VAL A 169 -27.16 -1.15 6.69
#